data_AF-W2X2A2-F1
#
_entry.id   AF-W2X2A2-F1
#
_cell.length_a   1.000
_cell.length_b   1.000
_cell.length_c   1.000
_cell.angle_alpha   90.00
_cell.angle_beta   90.00
_cell.angle_gamma   90.00
#
_symmetry.space_group_name_H-M   'P 1'
#
loop_
_entity.id
_entity.type
_entity.pdbx_description
1 polymer ?
#
loop_
_entity_poly.entity_id
_entity_poly.type
_entity_poly.pdbx_seq_one_letter_code
_entity_poly.pdbx_strand_id
1 'polypeptide(L)'
;MLEKVQLLVTVVFGKQSTSLSVPAQSPQSLELLKTQIYEKFQLEPKFQRLVLRGRDVKSGTALTDGCKLLLLRNRAYYEQPAAKTQAPTSGNSSSDSSSPPASNVGSKSPPKAQEIDVNELEDDALLVQVFRGKARYDLIFLRSGSILDVKKKVSAVLGLSSPHALRLVVKGKTPKDDTILETLTANKKVVKTMVLLQERQHVMREKEEDLRELLNELASAQVSLQRVQRQMARNFTSRDESLFELSRVLDEGQRIADNLELVQQHLAGAKASGPRASEQTLAAVAQAIQEANALTEAAQSLLETHSLF
;
A
#
# COMPACT_ATOMS: atom_id res chain seq x y z
N MET A 1 -38.54 -36.78 39.95
CA MET A 1 -38.41 -35.33 39.65
C MET A 1 -36.94 -35.07 39.35
N LEU A 2 -36.55 -34.93 38.08
CA LEU A 2 -35.17 -34.60 37.73
C LEU A 2 -34.98 -33.07 37.80
N GLU A 3 -34.17 -32.63 38.75
CA GLU A 3 -33.75 -31.24 38.90
C GLU A 3 -33.13 -30.74 37.59
N LYS A 4 -33.72 -29.69 37.01
CA LYS A 4 -33.14 -28.99 35.85
C LYS A 4 -31.85 -28.33 36.33
N VAL A 5 -30.71 -28.96 36.06
CA VAL A 5 -29.39 -28.38 36.31
C VAL A 5 -29.31 -27.07 35.53
N GLN A 6 -29.32 -25.94 36.24
CA GLN A 6 -29.13 -24.61 35.68
C GLN A 6 -27.66 -24.21 35.85
N LEU A 7 -27.03 -23.79 34.76
CA LEU A 7 -25.64 -23.34 34.74
C LEU A 7 -25.61 -21.82 34.79
N LEU A 8 -24.80 -21.27 35.69
CA LEU A 8 -24.55 -19.84 35.76
C LEU A 8 -23.38 -19.47 34.83
N VAL A 9 -23.67 -18.72 33.77
CA VAL A 9 -22.69 -18.31 32.78
C VAL A 9 -22.51 -16.79 32.83
N THR A 10 -21.27 -16.32 33.02
CA THR A 10 -20.97 -14.89 32.99
C THR A 10 -20.54 -14.48 31.60
N VAL A 11 -21.31 -13.62 30.94
CA VAL A 11 -20.96 -13.04 29.64
C VAL A 11 -20.28 -11.69 29.86
N VAL A 12 -19.09 -11.54 29.30
CA VAL A 12 -18.29 -10.31 29.36
C VAL A 12 -18.26 -9.68 27.97
N PHE A 13 -18.69 -8.43 27.87
CA PHE A 13 -18.69 -7.64 26.65
C PHE A 13 -18.03 -6.28 26.91
N GLY A 14 -16.76 -6.12 26.51
CA GLY A 14 -15.98 -4.91 26.78
C GLY A 14 -15.82 -4.66 28.28
N LYS A 15 -16.46 -3.60 28.80
CA LYS A 15 -16.45 -3.22 30.23
C LYS A 15 -17.65 -3.75 31.03
N GLN A 16 -18.63 -4.37 30.36
CA GLN A 16 -19.86 -4.84 30.98
C GLN A 16 -19.81 -6.36 31.18
N SER A 17 -20.24 -6.85 32.34
CA SER A 17 -20.41 -8.27 32.63
C SER A 17 -21.83 -8.55 33.10
N THR A 18 -22.44 -9.63 32.61
CA THR A 18 -23.78 -10.05 33.02
C THR A 18 -23.84 -11.55 33.19
N SER A 19 -24.35 -12.00 34.33
CA SER A 19 -24.54 -13.42 34.62
C SER A 19 -25.91 -13.86 34.13
N LEU A 20 -25.94 -14.92 33.33
CA LEU A 20 -27.13 -15.51 32.73
C LEU A 20 -27.26 -16.97 33.18
N SER A 21 -28.46 -17.37 33.60
CA SER A 21 -28.76 -18.76 33.96
C SER A 21 -29.28 -19.50 32.73
N VAL A 22 -28.62 -20.60 32.35
CA VAL A 22 -28.96 -21.41 31.17
C VAL A 22 -29.05 -22.89 31.55
N PRO A 23 -30.06 -23.64 31.08
CA PRO A 23 -30.17 -25.08 31.38
C PRO A 23 -28.98 -25.88 30.82
N ALA A 24 -28.48 -26.82 31.61
CA ALA A 24 -27.35 -27.66 31.26
C ALA A 24 -27.66 -28.61 30.09
N GLN A 25 -26.69 -28.73 29.18
CA GLN A 25 -26.56 -29.90 28.30
C GLN A 25 -27.67 -30.12 27.26
N SER A 26 -28.13 -29.05 26.61
CA SER A 26 -28.88 -29.16 25.35
C SER A 26 -28.24 -28.28 24.25
N PRO A 27 -28.32 -28.65 22.96
CA PRO A 27 -27.86 -27.79 21.86
C PRO A 27 -28.65 -26.46 21.80
N GLN A 28 -29.86 -26.44 22.40
CA GLN A 28 -30.73 -25.27 22.53
C GLN A 28 -30.23 -24.25 23.56
N SER A 29 -29.37 -24.66 24.49
CA SER A 29 -28.81 -23.79 25.55
C SER A 29 -28.00 -22.62 24.96
N LEU A 30 -27.32 -22.84 23.81
CA LEU A 30 -26.55 -21.80 23.13
C LEU A 30 -27.45 -20.80 22.40
N GLU A 31 -28.58 -21.25 21.85
CA GLU A 31 -29.56 -20.39 21.18
C GLU A 31 -30.31 -19.52 22.19
N LEU A 32 -30.69 -20.09 23.33
CA LEU A 32 -31.29 -19.35 24.43
C LEU A 32 -30.32 -18.31 25.01
N LEU A 33 -29.04 -18.67 25.20
CA LEU A 33 -28.01 -17.74 25.65
C LEU A 33 -27.81 -16.58 24.64
N LYS A 34 -27.80 -16.85 23.34
CA LYS A 34 -27.72 -15.80 22.31
C LYS A 34 -28.92 -14.87 22.31
N THR A 35 -30.11 -15.42 22.58
CA THR A 35 -31.35 -14.65 22.67
C THR A 35 -31.35 -13.75 23.92
N GLN A 36 -30.90 -14.26 25.07
CA GLN A 36 -30.73 -13.45 26.28
C GLN A 36 -29.64 -12.38 26.13
N ILE A 37 -28.57 -12.66 25.39
CA ILE A 37 -27.55 -11.66 25.04
C ILE A 37 -28.14 -10.58 24.12
N TYR A 38 -29.03 -10.93 23.19
CA TYR A 38 -29.72 -9.95 22.36
C TYR A 38 -30.58 -9.01 23.21
N GLU A 39 -31.36 -9.55 24.15
CA GLU A 39 -32.20 -8.73 25.04
C GLU A 39 -31.39 -7.77 25.93
N LYS A 40 -30.22 -8.21 26.42
CA LYS A 40 -29.39 -7.40 27.33
C LYS A 40 -28.42 -6.44 26.62
N PHE A 41 -27.85 -6.85 25.50
CA PHE A 41 -26.79 -6.11 24.80
C PHE A 41 -27.24 -5.55 23.44
N GLN A 42 -28.50 -5.76 23.04
CA GLN A 42 -29.07 -5.36 21.74
C GLN A 42 -28.22 -5.81 20.53
N LEU A 43 -27.51 -6.95 20.67
CA LEU A 43 -26.62 -7.46 19.64
C LEU A 43 -27.27 -8.68 18.97
N GLU A 44 -27.61 -8.63 17.69
CA GLU A 44 -28.28 -9.76 17.04
C GLU A 44 -27.45 -11.05 17.13
N PRO A 45 -28.08 -12.24 17.28
CA PRO A 45 -27.40 -13.54 17.36
C PRO A 45 -26.40 -13.83 16.23
N LYS A 46 -26.60 -13.22 15.05
CA LYS A 46 -25.72 -13.33 13.87
C LYS A 46 -24.38 -12.60 14.06
N PHE A 47 -24.35 -11.56 14.89
CA PHE A 47 -23.17 -10.74 15.17
C PHE A 47 -22.43 -11.14 16.45
N GLN A 48 -22.97 -12.10 17.19
CA GLN A 48 -22.40 -12.60 18.43
C GLN A 48 -21.38 -13.72 18.17
N ARG A 49 -20.11 -13.46 18.48
CA ARG A 49 -19.06 -14.48 18.57
C ARG A 49 -18.74 -14.74 20.04
N LEU A 50 -19.03 -15.93 20.52
CA LEU A 50 -18.78 -16.35 21.89
C LEU A 50 -17.45 -17.10 21.98
N VAL A 51 -16.57 -16.65 22.88
CA VAL A 51 -15.25 -17.22 23.08
C VAL A 51 -15.10 -17.66 24.53
N LEU A 52 -14.73 -18.92 24.74
CA LEU A 52 -14.45 -19.51 26.06
C LEU A 52 -12.97 -19.91 26.12
N ARG A 53 -12.22 -19.32 27.06
CA ARG A 53 -10.77 -19.57 27.24
C ARG A 53 -9.95 -19.50 25.92
N GLY A 54 -10.31 -18.56 25.04
CA GLY A 54 -9.64 -18.36 23.75
C GLY A 54 -10.08 -19.29 22.61
N ARG A 55 -11.08 -20.17 22.84
CA ARG A 55 -11.68 -21.02 21.79
C ARG A 55 -13.10 -20.56 21.47
N ASP A 56 -13.46 -20.60 20.19
CA ASP A 56 -14.81 -20.29 19.75
C ASP A 56 -15.78 -21.37 20.22
N VAL A 57 -16.87 -20.95 20.85
CA VAL A 57 -17.95 -21.83 21.30
C VAL A 57 -18.78 -22.21 20.07
N LYS A 58 -18.81 -23.51 19.75
CA LYS A 58 -19.62 -24.10 18.67
C LYS A 58 -20.72 -24.96 19.27
N SER A 59 -21.73 -25.34 18.49
CA SER A 59 -22.92 -26.07 18.96
C SER A 59 -22.65 -27.41 19.71
N GLY A 60 -21.40 -27.89 19.74
CA GLY A 60 -20.99 -29.10 20.48
C GLY A 60 -20.08 -28.86 21.70
N THR A 61 -19.75 -27.61 22.08
CA THR A 61 -18.92 -27.36 23.27
C THR A 61 -19.76 -27.41 24.54
N ALA A 62 -19.45 -28.35 25.44
CA ALA A 62 -20.07 -28.44 26.76
C ALA A 62 -19.74 -27.19 27.59
N LEU A 63 -20.76 -26.40 27.92
CA LEU A 63 -20.66 -25.27 28.85
C LEU A 63 -20.61 -25.85 30.27
N THR A 64 -19.60 -25.47 31.08
CA THR A 64 -19.53 -25.85 32.49
C THR A 64 -20.02 -24.72 33.39
N ASP A 65 -20.47 -25.06 34.59
CA ASP A 65 -20.98 -24.09 35.55
C ASP A 65 -19.89 -23.06 35.95
N GLY A 66 -20.27 -21.79 36.09
CA GLY A 66 -19.36 -20.69 36.41
C GLY A 66 -18.44 -20.21 35.27
N CYS A 67 -18.73 -20.58 34.01
CA CYS A 67 -17.90 -20.18 32.87
C CYS A 67 -18.00 -18.68 32.54
N LYS A 68 -16.84 -18.08 32.23
CA LYS A 68 -16.74 -16.74 31.65
C LYS A 68 -16.68 -16.83 30.13
N LEU A 69 -17.70 -16.30 29.46
CA LEU A 69 -17.77 -16.17 28.01
C LEU A 69 -17.41 -14.75 27.61
N LEU A 70 -16.46 -14.60 26.70
CA LEU A 70 -16.18 -13.33 26.06
C LEU A 70 -17.07 -13.19 24.82
N LEU A 71 -17.88 -12.15 24.79
CA LEU A 71 -18.68 -11.78 23.63
C LEU A 71 -17.86 -10.83 22.73
N LEU A 72 -17.69 -11.21 21.48
CA LEU A 72 -17.02 -10.42 20.45
C LEU A 72 -17.99 -10.13 19.31
N ARG A 73 -17.86 -8.96 18.70
CA ARG A 73 -18.60 -8.61 17.48
C ARG A 73 -17.97 -9.31 16.28
N ASN A 74 -18.78 -10.00 15.49
CA ASN A 74 -18.33 -10.64 14.26
C ASN A 74 -18.06 -9.61 13.15
N ARG A 75 -17.26 -9.96 12.14
CA ARG A 75 -16.90 -9.08 10.99
C ARG A 75 -18.13 -8.52 10.27
N ALA A 76 -19.19 -9.33 10.18
CA ALA A 76 -20.47 -8.93 9.60
C ALA A 76 -21.14 -7.73 10.30
N TYR A 77 -20.81 -7.43 11.56
CA TYR A 77 -21.30 -6.22 12.26
C TYR A 77 -20.64 -4.95 11.74
N TYR A 78 -19.35 -5.02 11.38
CA TYR A 78 -18.59 -3.87 10.85
C TYR A 78 -18.83 -3.64 9.35
N GLU A 79 -19.36 -4.66 8.67
CA GLU A 79 -19.69 -4.61 7.23
C GLU A 79 -21.13 -4.14 6.97
N GLN A 80 -21.96 -3.93 8.01
CA GLN A 80 -23.24 -3.25 7.82
C GLN A 80 -23.01 -1.77 7.48
N PRO A 81 -23.64 -1.24 6.42
CA PRO A 81 -23.52 0.17 6.08
C PRO A 81 -24.06 0.96 7.27
N ALA A 82 -23.25 1.91 7.76
CA ALA A 82 -23.52 2.71 8.95
C ALA A 82 -24.97 3.21 8.99
N ALA A 83 -25.83 2.47 9.69
CA ALA A 83 -27.18 2.91 10.03
C ALA A 83 -27.05 3.95 11.15
N LYS A 84 -26.86 5.19 10.70
CA LYS A 84 -27.22 6.46 11.32
C LYS A 84 -27.40 6.41 12.84
N THR A 85 -26.38 6.90 13.53
CA THR A 85 -26.55 7.64 14.79
C THR A 85 -27.46 8.85 14.51
N GLN A 86 -28.72 8.80 14.95
CA GLN A 86 -29.55 10.00 15.14
C GLN A 86 -29.70 10.22 16.65
N ALA A 87 -29.01 11.24 17.15
CA ALA A 87 -29.41 11.95 18.36
C ALA A 87 -30.47 13.01 17.96
N PRO A 88 -31.40 13.38 18.86
CA PRO A 88 -32.52 14.25 18.52
C PRO A 88 -32.13 15.73 18.66
N THR A 89 -32.40 16.55 17.65
CA THR A 89 -32.44 18.01 17.83
C THR A 89 -33.63 18.62 17.10
N SER A 90 -34.45 19.28 17.92
CA SER A 90 -35.59 20.11 17.61
C SER A 90 -35.23 21.33 16.76
N GLY A 91 -36.14 21.70 15.84
CA GLY A 91 -36.60 23.09 15.65
C GLY A 91 -35.76 24.07 14.83
N ASN A 92 -36.45 24.68 13.86
CA ASN A 92 -36.30 26.04 13.30
C ASN A 92 -35.48 26.30 12.02
N SER A 93 -36.25 26.43 10.93
CA SER A 93 -36.41 27.60 10.03
C SER A 93 -35.27 28.17 9.17
N SER A 94 -35.60 28.20 7.87
CA SER A 94 -35.51 29.30 6.88
C SER A 94 -34.23 29.57 6.06
N SER A 95 -34.45 29.43 4.74
CA SER A 95 -34.18 30.34 3.60
C SER A 95 -32.78 30.46 2.97
N ASP A 96 -32.79 30.09 1.67
CA ASP A 96 -32.20 30.75 0.48
C ASP A 96 -30.70 31.08 0.39
N SER A 97 -30.00 30.46 -0.57
CA SER A 97 -29.76 31.05 -1.92
C SER A 97 -28.70 30.30 -2.77
N SER A 98 -29.01 30.19 -4.08
CA SER A 98 -28.15 30.16 -5.29
C SER A 98 -27.12 29.04 -5.60
N SER A 99 -27.52 28.12 -6.50
CA SER A 99 -26.91 27.58 -7.77
C SER A 99 -25.38 27.39 -7.97
N PRO A 100 -24.85 26.54 -8.91
CA PRO A 100 -25.46 25.58 -9.88
C PRO A 100 -24.88 24.12 -9.80
N PRO A 101 -25.30 23.13 -10.63
CA PRO A 101 -24.98 21.72 -10.42
C PRO A 101 -23.62 21.33 -11.03
N ALA A 102 -22.66 20.97 -10.18
CA ALA A 102 -21.45 20.28 -10.62
C ALA A 102 -21.74 18.78 -10.77
N SER A 103 -21.71 18.37 -12.04
CA SER A 103 -21.62 17.02 -12.56
C SER A 103 -20.96 15.99 -11.65
N ASN A 104 -21.68 14.87 -11.46
CA ASN A 104 -21.18 13.57 -11.03
C ASN A 104 -19.78 13.26 -11.56
N VAL A 105 -18.80 13.14 -10.67
CA VAL A 105 -17.64 12.26 -10.89
C VAL A 105 -17.61 11.30 -9.72
N GLY A 106 -18.26 10.15 -9.95
CA GLY A 106 -18.24 9.01 -9.05
C GLY A 106 -16.81 8.59 -8.78
N SER A 107 -16.54 8.34 -7.50
CA SER A 107 -15.39 7.62 -6.97
C SER A 107 -15.24 6.28 -7.69
N LYS A 108 -14.44 6.26 -8.75
CA LYS A 108 -13.93 5.04 -9.38
C LYS A 108 -13.07 4.31 -8.35
N SER A 109 -13.68 3.35 -7.65
CA SER A 109 -12.96 2.21 -7.09
C SER A 109 -12.12 1.56 -8.20
N PRO A 110 -10.87 1.16 -7.95
CA PRO A 110 -10.05 0.49 -8.96
C PRO A 110 -10.80 -0.76 -9.46
N PRO A 111 -10.81 -1.03 -10.78
CA PRO A 111 -11.54 -2.16 -11.33
C PRO A 111 -10.94 -3.45 -10.77
N LYS A 112 -11.76 -4.25 -10.07
CA LYS A 112 -11.44 -5.66 -9.84
C LYS A 112 -11.23 -6.29 -11.22
N ALA A 113 -10.04 -6.82 -11.46
CA ALA A 113 -9.76 -7.62 -12.64
C ALA A 113 -10.82 -8.72 -12.73
N GLN A 114 -11.47 -8.82 -13.89
CA GLN A 114 -12.45 -9.85 -14.18
C GLN A 114 -11.80 -11.22 -13.99
N GLU A 115 -12.43 -12.10 -13.21
CA GLU A 115 -12.03 -13.50 -13.13
C GLU A 115 -12.19 -14.10 -14.53
N ILE A 116 -11.07 -14.42 -15.18
CA ILE A 116 -11.09 -15.04 -16.50
C ILE A 116 -11.57 -16.48 -16.33
N ASP A 117 -12.73 -16.79 -16.89
CA ASP A 117 -13.28 -18.15 -16.88
C ASP A 117 -12.41 -19.06 -17.77
N VAL A 118 -11.89 -20.13 -17.17
CA VAL A 118 -10.93 -21.06 -17.79
C VAL A 118 -11.57 -21.84 -18.96
N ASN A 119 -12.90 -21.87 -19.02
CA ASN A 119 -13.67 -22.59 -20.03
C ASN A 119 -13.88 -21.80 -21.34
N GLU A 120 -13.66 -20.49 -21.36
CA GLU A 120 -13.76 -19.65 -22.57
C GLU A 120 -12.41 -19.48 -23.29
N LEU A 121 -11.32 -20.04 -22.74
CA LEU A 121 -10.02 -20.01 -23.41
C LEU A 121 -10.02 -20.98 -24.60
N GLU A 122 -9.74 -20.44 -25.79
CA GLU A 122 -9.40 -21.18 -27.00
C GLU A 122 -8.37 -22.28 -26.69
N ASP A 123 -8.41 -23.41 -27.40
CA ASP A 123 -7.57 -24.56 -27.07
C ASP A 123 -6.08 -24.26 -27.14
N ASP A 124 -5.68 -23.22 -27.88
CA ASP A 124 -4.31 -22.74 -27.98
C ASP A 124 -3.92 -21.67 -26.95
N ALA A 125 -4.83 -21.30 -26.04
CA ALA A 125 -4.60 -20.30 -25.00
C ALA A 125 -4.32 -20.94 -23.62
N LEU A 126 -3.42 -20.31 -22.86
CA LEU A 126 -3.01 -20.64 -21.50
C LEU A 126 -3.29 -19.45 -20.59
N LEU A 127 -3.92 -19.72 -19.45
CA LEU A 127 -4.10 -18.75 -18.38
C LEU A 127 -2.87 -18.78 -17.47
N VAL A 128 -2.10 -17.68 -17.46
CA VAL A 128 -0.96 -17.49 -16.56
C VAL A 128 -1.41 -16.61 -15.40
N GLN A 129 -1.63 -17.24 -14.25
CA GLN A 129 -1.91 -16.56 -12.99
C GLN A 129 -0.59 -16.16 -12.34
N VAL A 130 -0.33 -14.86 -12.31
CA VAL A 130 0.86 -14.25 -11.75
C VAL A 130 0.57 -13.74 -10.34
N PHE A 131 1.29 -14.28 -9.37
CA PHE A 131 1.19 -13.88 -7.96
C PHE A 131 2.38 -13.00 -7.57
N ARG A 132 2.07 -11.83 -6.98
CA ARG A 132 3.04 -10.96 -6.32
C ARG A 132 2.53 -10.61 -4.92
N GLY A 133 2.95 -11.39 -3.92
CA GLY A 133 2.45 -11.25 -2.55
C GLY A 133 0.94 -11.49 -2.46
N LYS A 134 0.15 -10.44 -2.16
CA LYS A 134 -1.32 -10.50 -2.13
C LYS A 134 -1.99 -10.17 -3.47
N ALA A 135 -1.24 -9.59 -4.42
CA ALA A 135 -1.76 -9.23 -5.73
C ALA A 135 -1.77 -10.46 -6.66
N ARG A 136 -2.83 -10.56 -7.45
CA ARG A 136 -3.04 -11.59 -8.47
C ARG A 136 -3.27 -10.90 -9.81
N TYR A 137 -2.55 -11.33 -10.84
CA TYR A 137 -2.71 -10.85 -12.20
C TYR A 137 -2.99 -12.05 -13.09
N ASP A 138 -4.12 -12.04 -13.76
CA ASP A 138 -4.53 -13.12 -14.65
C ASP A 138 -4.28 -12.65 -16.09
N LEU A 139 -3.41 -13.36 -16.80
CA LEU A 139 -2.97 -13.00 -18.15
C LEU A 139 -3.12 -14.20 -19.09
N ILE A 140 -3.61 -13.94 -20.30
CA ILE A 140 -3.79 -14.97 -21.34
C ILE A 140 -2.61 -14.93 -22.31
N PHE A 141 -2.02 -16.09 -22.57
CA PHE A 141 -0.92 -16.30 -23.51
C PHE A 141 -1.21 -17.47 -24.44
N LEU A 142 -0.59 -17.51 -25.61
CA LEU A 142 -0.65 -18.68 -26.48
C LEU A 142 0.27 -19.79 -25.95
N ARG A 143 -0.07 -21.05 -26.22
CA ARG A 143 0.75 -22.23 -25.88
C ARG A 143 2.15 -22.21 -26.48
N SER A 144 2.27 -21.66 -27.69
CA SER A 144 3.54 -21.45 -28.40
C SER A 144 4.34 -20.27 -27.86
N GLY A 145 3.81 -19.51 -26.90
CA GLY A 145 4.46 -18.33 -26.34
C GLY A 145 5.74 -18.67 -25.57
N SER A 146 6.71 -17.77 -25.68
CA SER A 146 7.94 -17.84 -24.90
C SER A 146 7.73 -17.23 -23.51
N ILE A 147 8.59 -17.60 -22.56
CA ILE A 147 8.60 -16.96 -21.23
C ILE A 147 9.03 -15.51 -21.31
N LEU A 148 9.81 -15.12 -22.33
CA LEU A 148 10.12 -13.72 -22.60
C LEU A 148 8.85 -12.90 -22.86
N ASP A 149 7.89 -13.44 -23.59
CA ASP A 149 6.63 -12.72 -23.87
C ASP A 149 5.79 -12.56 -22.59
N VAL A 150 5.83 -13.57 -21.71
CA VAL A 150 5.24 -13.47 -20.38
C VAL A 150 5.95 -12.40 -19.56
N LYS A 151 7.29 -12.40 -19.53
CA LYS A 151 8.06 -11.37 -18.83
C LYS A 151 7.79 -9.97 -19.39
N LYS A 152 7.67 -9.81 -20.71
CA LYS A 152 7.35 -8.52 -21.36
C LYS A 152 5.96 -8.01 -21.00
N LYS A 153 4.92 -8.84 -21.08
CA LYS A 153 3.56 -8.42 -20.70
C LYS A 153 3.47 -8.14 -19.20
N VAL A 154 4.08 -9.00 -18.36
CA VAL A 154 4.10 -8.80 -16.91
C VAL A 154 4.93 -7.58 -16.53
N SER A 155 6.05 -7.30 -17.21
CA SER A 155 6.85 -6.10 -16.97
C SER A 155 6.07 -4.85 -17.34
N ALA A 156 5.35 -4.86 -18.46
CA ALA A 156 4.47 -3.76 -18.84
C ALA A 156 3.36 -3.51 -17.81
N VAL A 157 2.69 -4.57 -17.32
CA VAL A 157 1.64 -4.47 -16.29
C VAL A 157 2.20 -3.95 -14.96
N LEU A 158 3.45 -4.31 -14.62
CA LEU A 158 4.12 -3.88 -13.40
C LEU A 158 4.86 -2.53 -13.55
N GLY A 159 4.84 -1.91 -14.74
CA GLY A 159 5.52 -0.65 -15.03
C GLY A 159 7.05 -0.74 -15.02
N LEU A 160 7.62 -1.89 -15.39
CA LEU A 160 9.06 -2.11 -15.43
C LEU A 160 9.61 -1.93 -16.85
N SER A 161 10.70 -1.18 -16.98
CA SER A 161 11.35 -0.86 -18.26
C SER A 161 12.08 -2.04 -18.90
N SER A 162 12.46 -3.07 -18.13
CA SER A 162 13.18 -4.24 -18.65
C SER A 162 12.54 -5.58 -18.25
N PRO A 163 12.35 -6.52 -19.19
CA PRO A 163 11.85 -7.87 -18.90
C PRO A 163 12.81 -8.70 -18.03
N HIS A 164 14.11 -8.38 -18.07
CA HIS A 164 15.14 -9.05 -17.27
C HIS A 164 15.11 -8.68 -15.79
N ALA A 165 14.42 -7.60 -15.41
CA ALA A 165 14.21 -7.25 -14.00
C ALA A 165 13.32 -8.25 -13.24
N LEU A 166 12.65 -9.14 -13.98
CA LEU A 166 11.71 -10.12 -13.45
C LEU A 166 12.30 -11.52 -13.37
N ARG A 167 12.14 -12.13 -12.20
CA ARG A 167 12.37 -13.56 -11.97
C ARG A 167 11.01 -14.25 -11.82
N LEU A 168 10.66 -15.03 -12.84
CA LEU A 168 9.49 -15.90 -12.81
C LEU A 168 9.84 -17.21 -12.10
N VAL A 169 8.98 -17.66 -11.20
CA VAL A 169 9.09 -18.95 -10.53
C VAL A 169 7.83 -19.77 -10.84
N VAL A 170 7.99 -20.84 -11.60
CA VAL A 170 6.93 -21.79 -11.93
C VAL A 170 7.20 -23.08 -11.15
N LYS A 171 6.29 -23.48 -10.25
CA LYS A 171 6.42 -24.71 -9.43
C LYS A 171 7.81 -24.85 -8.75
N GLY A 172 8.36 -23.75 -8.24
CA GLY A 172 9.66 -23.74 -7.56
C GLY A 172 10.90 -23.74 -8.47
N LYS A 173 10.74 -23.80 -9.80
CA LYS A 173 11.84 -23.66 -10.76
C LYS A 173 11.80 -22.28 -11.42
N THR A 174 12.98 -21.77 -11.79
CA THR A 174 13.11 -20.51 -12.52
C THR A 174 13.43 -20.83 -13.98
N PRO A 175 12.42 -20.86 -14.85
CA PRO A 175 12.61 -21.26 -16.22
C PRO A 175 13.41 -20.20 -17.00
N LYS A 176 14.16 -20.65 -18.01
CA LYS A 176 14.98 -19.78 -18.88
C LYS A 176 14.09 -19.06 -19.89
N ASP A 177 14.58 -17.94 -20.37
CA ASP A 177 13.86 -17.02 -21.26
C ASP A 177 13.34 -17.70 -22.55
N ASP A 178 14.09 -18.66 -23.08
CA ASP A 178 13.74 -19.39 -24.32
C ASP A 178 12.83 -20.60 -24.11
N THR A 179 12.44 -20.92 -22.87
CA THR A 179 11.58 -22.08 -22.62
C THR A 179 10.14 -21.78 -23.03
N ILE A 180 9.57 -22.69 -23.84
CA ILE A 180 8.20 -22.60 -24.34
C ILE A 180 7.25 -22.93 -23.20
N LEU A 181 6.17 -22.16 -23.07
CA LEU A 181 5.14 -22.36 -22.03
C LEU A 181 4.62 -23.80 -21.99
N GLU A 182 4.43 -24.42 -23.16
CA GLU A 182 4.01 -25.81 -23.32
C GLU A 182 4.88 -26.81 -22.53
N THR A 183 6.20 -26.65 -22.53
CA THR A 183 7.12 -27.56 -21.82
C THR A 183 6.98 -27.50 -20.29
N LEU A 184 6.40 -26.41 -19.76
CA LEU A 184 6.16 -26.21 -18.33
C LEU A 184 4.75 -26.61 -17.91
N THR A 185 3.82 -26.62 -18.87
CA THR A 185 2.45 -27.13 -18.74
C THR A 185 2.32 -28.52 -19.28
N ALA A 186 2.57 -29.52 -18.43
CA ALA A 186 2.22 -30.91 -18.69
C ALA A 186 0.68 -31.15 -18.73
N ASN A 187 -0.02 -30.54 -19.68
CA ASN A 187 -1.46 -30.66 -19.98
C ASN A 187 -2.46 -29.84 -19.14
N LYS A 188 -2.02 -28.80 -18.41
CA LYS A 188 -2.93 -27.92 -17.66
C LYS A 188 -3.09 -26.58 -18.38
N LYS A 189 -4.35 -26.17 -18.61
CA LYS A 189 -4.70 -24.84 -19.18
C LYS A 189 -4.32 -23.66 -18.27
N VAL A 190 -3.91 -23.91 -17.02
CA VAL A 190 -3.57 -22.89 -16.01
C VAL A 190 -2.15 -23.05 -15.49
N VAL A 191 -1.37 -21.96 -15.55
CA VAL A 191 -0.03 -21.83 -14.98
C VAL A 191 -0.06 -20.89 -13.79
N LYS A 192 0.30 -21.39 -12.61
CA LYS A 192 0.55 -20.54 -11.45
C LYS A 192 2.01 -20.17 -11.41
N THR A 193 2.27 -18.86 -11.49
CA THR A 193 3.61 -18.31 -11.56
C THR A 193 3.77 -17.28 -10.45
N MET A 194 4.86 -17.33 -9.71
CA MET A 194 5.21 -16.28 -8.76
C MET A 194 6.21 -15.34 -9.44
N VAL A 195 5.96 -14.04 -9.34
CA VAL A 195 6.88 -13.01 -9.84
C VAL A 195 7.66 -12.42 -8.68
N LEU A 196 8.99 -12.51 -8.79
CA LEU A 196 9.93 -11.84 -7.92
C LEU A 196 10.68 -10.78 -8.71
N LEU A 197 10.92 -9.63 -8.10
CA LEU A 197 11.87 -8.65 -8.62
C LEU A 197 13.29 -9.15 -8.33
N GLN A 198 14.21 -8.95 -9.26
CA GLN A 198 15.61 -9.19 -8.98
C GLN A 198 16.16 -8.17 -7.98
N GLU A 199 17.13 -8.60 -7.17
CA GLU A 199 17.83 -7.75 -6.18
C GLU A 199 18.37 -6.45 -6.80
N ARG A 200 18.88 -6.54 -8.04
CA ARG A 200 19.37 -5.38 -8.80
C ARG A 200 18.27 -4.35 -9.12
N GLN A 201 17.02 -4.78 -9.29
CA GLN A 201 15.90 -3.86 -9.53
C GLN A 201 15.48 -3.13 -8.25
N HIS A 202 15.66 -3.75 -7.07
CA HIS A 202 15.45 -3.07 -5.79
C HIS A 202 16.45 -1.95 -5.60
N VAL A 203 17.73 -2.22 -5.88
CA VAL A 203 18.79 -1.20 -5.83
C VAL A 203 18.49 -0.06 -6.81
N MET A 204 18.10 -0.37 -8.05
CA MET A 204 17.74 0.68 -9.03
C MET A 204 16.57 1.54 -8.56
N ARG A 205 15.52 0.92 -7.99
CA ARG A 205 14.35 1.64 -7.49
C ARG A 205 14.69 2.52 -6.30
N GLU A 206 15.50 2.02 -5.37
CA GLU A 206 16.01 2.80 -4.24
C GLU A 206 16.80 4.01 -4.74
N LYS A 207 17.69 3.84 -5.72
CA LYS A 207 18.45 4.95 -6.31
C LYS A 207 17.58 5.96 -7.07
N GLU A 208 16.49 5.50 -7.71
CA GLU A 208 15.49 6.41 -8.29
C GLU A 208 14.68 7.16 -7.23
N GLU A 209 14.45 6.55 -6.05
CA GLU A 209 13.81 7.21 -4.91
C GLU A 209 14.79 8.24 -4.31
N ASP A 210 16.05 7.89 -4.08
CA ASP A 210 17.13 8.81 -3.67
C ASP A 210 17.23 10.02 -4.61
N LEU A 211 17.19 9.80 -5.94
CA LEU A 211 17.20 10.88 -6.92
C LEU A 211 16.02 11.84 -6.74
N ARG A 212 14.81 11.32 -6.48
CA ARG A 212 13.63 12.17 -6.27
C ARG A 212 13.78 13.01 -4.99
N GLU A 213 14.35 12.44 -3.95
CA GLU A 213 14.63 13.17 -2.70
C GLU A 213 15.65 14.28 -2.95
N LEU A 214 16.76 13.99 -3.64
CA LEU A 214 17.78 14.99 -3.98
C LEU A 214 17.25 16.10 -4.88
N LEU A 215 16.37 15.79 -5.84
CA LEU A 215 15.72 16.82 -6.67
C LEU A 215 14.81 17.74 -5.84
N ASN A 216 14.12 17.20 -4.83
CA ASN A 216 13.33 18.01 -3.91
C ASN A 216 14.22 18.88 -3.01
N GLU A 217 15.34 18.34 -2.53
CA GLU A 217 16.35 19.10 -1.77
C GLU A 217 16.91 20.24 -2.62
N LEU A 218 17.29 19.96 -3.87
CA LEU A 218 17.79 20.96 -4.83
C LEU A 218 16.77 22.09 -5.04
N ALA A 219 15.51 21.74 -5.31
CA ALA A 219 14.44 22.72 -5.46
C ALA A 219 14.27 23.57 -4.19
N SER A 220 14.38 22.96 -3.01
CA SER A 220 14.30 23.70 -1.74
C SER A 220 15.49 24.65 -1.54
N ALA A 221 16.70 24.24 -1.93
CA ALA A 221 17.91 25.04 -1.88
C ALA A 221 17.87 26.21 -2.88
N GLN A 222 17.29 26.02 -4.08
CA GLN A 222 17.07 27.10 -5.03
C GLN A 222 16.10 28.15 -4.47
N VAL A 223 15.02 27.71 -3.81
CA VAL A 223 14.05 28.61 -3.19
C VAL A 223 14.67 29.38 -2.02
N SER A 224 15.51 28.74 -1.20
CA SER A 224 16.22 29.42 -0.12
C SER A 224 17.20 30.46 -0.67
N LEU A 225 17.98 30.14 -1.70
CA LEU A 225 18.87 31.12 -2.36
C LEU A 225 18.10 32.33 -2.88
N GLN A 226 17.00 32.11 -3.61
CA GLN A 226 16.17 33.21 -4.11
C GLN A 226 15.56 34.05 -2.99
N ARG A 227 15.18 33.42 -1.87
CA ARG A 227 14.66 34.12 -0.70
C ARG A 227 15.73 35.02 -0.08
N VAL A 228 16.92 34.49 0.15
CA VAL A 228 18.06 35.23 0.70
C VAL A 228 18.41 36.39 -0.22
N GLN A 229 18.52 36.15 -1.53
CA GLN A 229 18.78 37.19 -2.53
C GLN A 229 17.73 38.32 -2.51
N ARG A 230 16.44 37.98 -2.37
CA ARG A 230 15.36 38.99 -2.26
C ARG A 230 15.41 39.76 -0.95
N GLN A 231 15.77 39.10 0.16
CA GLN A 231 15.93 39.75 1.46
C GLN A 231 17.12 40.68 1.47
N MET A 232 18.24 40.28 0.86
CA MET A 232 19.44 41.10 0.66
C MET A 232 19.14 42.32 -0.23
N ALA A 233 18.45 42.14 -1.35
CA ALA A 233 18.06 43.24 -2.24
C ALA A 233 17.15 44.28 -1.56
N ARG A 234 16.43 43.88 -0.50
CA ARG A 234 15.56 44.75 0.30
C ARG A 234 16.21 45.23 1.60
N ASN A 235 17.48 44.88 1.86
CA ASN A 235 18.20 45.14 3.11
C ASN A 235 17.41 44.70 4.36
N PHE A 236 16.66 43.59 4.26
CA PHE A 236 15.74 43.14 5.31
C PHE A 236 16.45 42.36 6.42
N THR A 237 17.60 41.76 6.12
CA THR A 237 18.39 40.93 7.04
C THR A 237 19.71 41.61 7.38
N SER A 238 20.27 41.28 8.55
CA SER A 238 21.60 41.74 8.90
C SER A 238 22.66 41.08 8.02
N ARG A 239 23.82 41.74 7.87
CA ARG A 239 24.92 41.25 7.03
C ARG A 239 25.37 39.86 7.48
N ASP A 240 25.59 39.68 8.78
CA ASP A 240 26.06 38.42 9.35
C ASP A 240 25.03 37.28 9.15
N GLU A 241 23.74 37.58 9.28
CA GLU A 241 22.67 36.62 8.96
C GLU A 241 22.67 36.24 7.49
N SER A 242 22.80 37.22 6.58
CA SER A 242 22.82 36.94 5.14
C SER A 242 24.03 36.11 4.71
N LEU A 243 25.21 36.36 5.31
CA LEU A 243 26.41 35.56 5.07
C LEU A 243 26.26 34.15 5.59
N PHE A 244 25.68 33.97 6.78
CA PHE A 244 25.43 32.65 7.35
C PHE A 244 24.39 31.85 6.55
N GLU A 245 23.33 32.50 6.09
CA GLU A 245 22.34 31.85 5.22
C GLU A 245 22.93 31.47 3.86
N LEU A 246 23.76 32.34 3.26
CA LEU A 246 24.44 32.02 2.00
C LEU A 246 25.46 30.89 2.15
N SER A 247 26.25 30.87 3.24
CA SER A 247 27.22 29.78 3.49
C SER A 247 26.50 28.45 3.67
N ARG A 248 25.36 28.45 4.37
CA ARG A 248 24.53 27.25 4.53
C ARG A 248 23.99 26.75 3.19
N VAL A 249 23.50 27.65 2.33
CA VAL A 249 22.99 27.29 1.00
C VAL A 249 24.10 26.75 0.10
N LEU A 250 25.32 27.30 0.21
CA LEU A 250 26.49 26.78 -0.48
C LEU A 250 26.82 25.35 -0.04
N ASP A 251 26.92 25.10 1.27
CA ASP A 251 27.21 23.77 1.82
C ASP A 251 26.13 22.75 1.43
N GLU A 252 24.85 23.16 1.49
CA GLU A 252 23.71 22.33 1.03
C GLU A 252 23.83 22.02 -0.46
N GLY A 253 24.17 23.01 -1.30
CA GLY A 253 24.36 22.83 -2.73
C GLY A 253 25.50 21.87 -3.10
N GLN A 254 26.65 21.99 -2.43
CA GLN A 254 27.80 21.10 -2.64
C GLN A 254 27.47 19.65 -2.26
N ARG A 255 26.83 19.47 -1.07
CA ARG A 255 26.38 18.16 -0.61
C ARG A 255 25.41 17.50 -1.59
N ILE A 256 24.48 18.28 -2.16
CA ILE A 256 23.51 17.77 -3.14
C ILE A 256 24.23 17.37 -4.44
N ALA A 257 25.17 18.18 -4.93
CA ALA A 257 25.95 17.87 -6.13
C ALA A 257 26.73 16.55 -5.97
N ASP A 258 27.47 16.39 -4.86
CA ASP A 258 28.24 15.18 -4.57
C ASP A 258 27.34 13.93 -4.52
N ASN A 259 26.19 14.03 -3.84
CA ASN A 259 25.23 12.94 -3.76
C ASN A 259 24.63 12.58 -5.12
N LEU A 260 24.36 13.58 -5.97
CA LEU A 260 23.86 13.35 -7.33
C LEU A 260 24.91 12.66 -8.21
N GLU A 261 26.19 12.99 -8.07
CA GLU A 261 27.28 12.30 -8.76
C GLU A 261 27.39 10.82 -8.35
N LEU A 262 27.26 10.53 -7.05
CA LEU A 262 27.23 9.15 -6.55
C LEU A 262 26.05 8.36 -7.13
N VAL A 263 24.86 8.98 -7.18
CA VAL A 263 23.67 8.39 -7.81
C VAL A 263 23.91 8.17 -9.31
N GLN A 264 24.55 9.11 -10.01
CA GLN A 264 24.89 8.98 -11.43
C GLN A 264 25.80 7.78 -11.68
N GLN A 265 26.86 7.60 -10.88
CA GLN A 265 27.79 6.46 -11.00
C GLN A 265 27.07 5.12 -10.80
N HIS A 266 26.13 5.07 -9.87
CA HIS A 266 25.34 3.86 -9.60
C HIS A 266 24.34 3.56 -10.72
N LEU A 267 23.69 4.59 -11.28
CA LEU A 267 22.71 4.46 -12.37
C LEU A 267 23.35 4.20 -13.74
N ALA A 268 24.53 4.76 -14.01
CA ALA A 268 25.27 4.57 -15.25
C ALA A 268 25.80 3.12 -15.39
N GLY A 269 25.97 2.43 -14.27
CA GLY A 269 26.33 1.02 -14.21
C GLY A 269 27.78 0.75 -14.61
N ALA A 270 28.58 0.25 -13.66
CA ALA A 270 29.98 -0.09 -13.88
C ALA A 270 30.24 -1.22 -14.92
N LYS A 271 29.22 -1.88 -15.49
CA LYS A 271 29.38 -2.93 -16.52
C LYS A 271 28.24 -2.96 -17.54
N ALA A 272 28.60 -3.08 -18.82
CA ALA A 272 27.76 -3.00 -20.03
C ALA A 272 26.61 -4.01 -20.18
N SER A 273 26.34 -4.86 -19.18
CA SER A 273 25.34 -5.95 -19.25
C SER A 273 24.18 -5.81 -18.25
N GLY A 274 24.15 -4.72 -17.47
CA GLY A 274 23.06 -4.45 -16.52
C GLY A 274 21.87 -3.71 -17.15
N PRO A 275 20.66 -3.82 -16.57
CA PRO A 275 19.57 -2.90 -16.92
C PRO A 275 20.03 -1.49 -16.55
N ARG A 276 20.27 -0.67 -17.58
CA ARG A 276 20.57 0.75 -17.41
C ARG A 276 19.32 1.46 -16.91
N ALA A 277 19.52 2.50 -16.10
CA ALA A 277 18.46 3.48 -15.86
C ALA A 277 17.96 3.99 -17.22
N SER A 278 16.70 4.43 -17.29
CA SER A 278 16.20 5.03 -18.52
C SER A 278 17.12 6.18 -18.95
N GLU A 279 17.29 6.39 -20.26
CA GLU A 279 18.10 7.50 -20.77
C GLU A 279 17.58 8.85 -20.24
N GLN A 280 16.27 8.95 -20.02
CA GLN A 280 15.61 10.09 -19.38
C GLN A 280 16.08 10.32 -17.95
N THR A 281 16.19 9.27 -17.13
CA THR A 281 16.70 9.39 -15.76
C THR A 281 18.17 9.80 -15.72
N LEU A 282 19.00 9.31 -16.64
CA LEU A 282 20.41 9.73 -16.72
C LEU A 282 20.55 11.19 -17.15
N ALA A 283 19.74 11.62 -18.12
CA ALA A 283 19.69 13.02 -18.54
C ALA A 283 19.21 13.93 -17.40
N ALA A 284 18.18 13.52 -16.65
CA ALA A 284 17.67 14.27 -15.50
C ALA A 284 18.73 14.42 -14.40
N VAL A 285 19.51 13.37 -14.10
CA VAL A 285 20.62 13.43 -13.14
C VAL A 285 21.70 14.40 -13.62
N ALA A 286 22.10 14.32 -14.89
CA ALA A 286 23.11 15.22 -15.45
C ALA A 286 22.66 16.69 -15.41
N GLN A 287 21.39 16.95 -15.72
CA GLN A 287 20.80 18.28 -15.58
C GLN A 287 20.78 18.74 -14.12
N ALA A 288 20.39 17.88 -13.18
CA ALA A 288 20.36 18.22 -11.76
C ALA A 288 21.75 18.56 -11.21
N ILE A 289 22.80 17.85 -11.65
CA ILE A 289 24.19 18.17 -11.28
C ILE A 289 24.58 19.56 -11.80
N GLN A 290 24.23 19.88 -13.06
CA GLN A 290 24.47 21.21 -13.61
C GLN A 290 23.73 22.30 -12.84
N GLU A 291 22.47 22.06 -12.47
CA GLU A 291 21.67 23.00 -11.67
C GLU A 291 22.21 23.17 -10.25
N ALA A 292 22.69 22.10 -9.61
CA ALA A 292 23.32 22.16 -8.29
C ALA A 292 24.63 22.95 -8.34
N ASN A 293 25.47 22.74 -9.36
CA ASN A 293 26.71 23.50 -9.56
C ASN A 293 26.43 24.98 -9.88
N ALA A 294 25.41 25.28 -10.69
CA ALA A 294 25.01 26.66 -10.92
C ALA A 294 24.52 27.36 -9.64
N LEU A 295 23.84 26.63 -8.75
CA LEU A 295 23.42 27.13 -7.45
C LEU A 295 24.62 27.44 -6.56
N THR A 296 25.61 26.55 -6.48
CA THR A 296 26.80 26.75 -5.65
C THR A 296 27.65 27.92 -6.16
N GLU A 297 27.83 28.05 -7.48
CA GLU A 297 28.50 29.20 -8.10
C GLU A 297 27.75 30.51 -7.80
N ALA A 298 26.42 30.51 -7.91
CA ALA A 298 25.61 31.69 -7.58
C ALA A 298 25.77 32.08 -6.09
N ALA A 299 25.70 31.12 -5.18
CA ALA A 299 25.89 31.36 -3.75
C ALA A 299 27.30 31.89 -3.43
N GLN A 300 28.33 31.32 -4.06
CA GLN A 300 29.72 31.78 -3.94
C GLN A 300 29.90 33.22 -4.42
N SER A 301 29.35 33.56 -5.60
CA SER A 301 29.44 34.93 -6.13
C SER A 301 28.76 35.96 -5.21
N LEU A 302 27.64 35.58 -4.58
CA LEU A 302 26.95 36.43 -3.61
C LEU A 302 27.75 36.56 -2.30
N LEU A 303 28.41 35.49 -1.84
CA LEU A 303 29.29 35.56 -0.68
C LEU A 303 30.51 36.44 -0.92
N GLU A 304 31.16 36.33 -2.07
CA GLU A 304 32.33 37.15 -2.41
C GLU A 304 31.97 38.63 -2.51
N THR A 305 30.87 38.95 -3.19
CA THR A 305 30.39 40.34 -3.27
C THR A 305 30.04 40.91 -1.90
N HIS A 306 29.30 40.19 -1.05
CA HIS A 306 28.86 40.70 0.25
C HIS A 306 29.92 40.59 1.38
N SER A 307 30.99 39.84 1.17
CA SER A 307 32.14 39.83 2.09
C SER A 307 33.10 40.99 1.81
N LEU A 308 33.17 41.48 0.56
CA LEU A 308 34.06 42.58 0.16
C LEU A 308 33.52 43.99 0.45
N PHE A 309 32.19 44.15 0.53
CA PHE A 309 31.51 45.40 0.92
C PHE A 309 31.02 45.32 2.37
#